data_AF-A0A1Y2ID50-F1
#
_entry.id   AF-A0A1Y2ID50-F1
#
_cell.length_a   1.000
_cell.length_b   1.000
_cell.length_c   1.000
_cell.angle_alpha   90.00
_cell.angle_beta   90.00
_cell.angle_gamma   90.00
#
_symmetry.space_group_name_H-M   'P 1'
#
loop_
_entity.id
_entity.type
_entity.pdbx_description
1 polymer ?
#
loop_
_entity_poly.entity_id
_entity_poly.type
_entity_poly.pdbx_seq_one_letter_code
_entity_poly.pdbx_strand_id
1 'polypeptide(L)'
;MPVIDWDSDEERAQRRRVHKASTVHGWVTKMRGTLLGSESTRRRGIREMKEARAIRRYKREHPEAFRNGGTILWIFPRRSTRRGHHHHGHHHHAPSHSHSHSHSHSHSRSHSHHRHHHEHDDRYRERHSGRHPFLHFHHRVRPHHHGVGTFLAGLLFGKRTLKEKGRYLRALARKERHKERHKRRRQRRYEAHDLKRFRSEHGSPWWHR
;
A
#
# COMPACT_ATOMS: atom_id res chain seq x y z
N MET A 1 -0.01 -42.23 -49.47
CA MET A 1 -0.55 -40.91 -49.08
C MET A 1 -1.00 -40.99 -47.62
N PRO A 2 -0.24 -40.45 -46.66
CA PRO A 2 -0.64 -40.49 -45.25
C PRO A 2 -1.82 -39.54 -45.00
N VAL A 3 -2.88 -40.07 -44.38
CA VAL A 3 -4.06 -39.33 -43.94
C VAL A 3 -3.68 -38.56 -42.68
N ILE A 4 -3.64 -37.23 -42.77
CA ILE A 4 -3.35 -36.37 -41.62
C ILE A 4 -4.63 -36.24 -40.80
N ASP A 5 -4.67 -36.94 -39.67
CA ASP A 5 -5.79 -36.92 -38.73
C ASP A 5 -5.63 -35.72 -37.79
N TRP A 6 -6.40 -34.65 -38.04
CA TRP A 6 -6.28 -33.35 -37.35
C TRP A 6 -7.02 -33.28 -36.02
N ASP A 7 -7.61 -34.36 -35.55
CA ASP A 7 -8.53 -34.36 -34.41
C ASP A 7 -8.12 -35.42 -33.36
N SER A 8 -6.82 -35.45 -33.00
CA SER A 8 -6.36 -36.28 -31.89
C SER A 8 -7.02 -35.83 -30.58
N ASP A 9 -7.71 -36.76 -29.89
CA ASP A 9 -8.41 -36.50 -28.62
C ASP A 9 -7.49 -35.95 -27.52
N GLU A 10 -6.17 -36.13 -27.65
CA GLU A 10 -5.16 -35.52 -26.78
C GLU A 10 -5.13 -33.99 -26.89
N GLU A 11 -5.39 -33.41 -28.07
CA GLU A 11 -5.46 -31.96 -28.23
C GLU A 11 -6.73 -31.39 -27.57
N ARG A 12 -7.84 -32.14 -27.58
CA ARG A 12 -9.07 -31.79 -26.83
C ARG A 12 -8.85 -31.87 -25.33
N ALA A 13 -8.09 -32.85 -24.84
CA ALA A 13 -7.70 -32.93 -23.43
C ALA A 13 -6.79 -31.75 -23.02
N GLN A 14 -5.86 -31.33 -23.88
CA GLN A 14 -4.98 -30.20 -23.65
C GLN A 14 -5.73 -28.84 -23.67
N ARG A 15 -6.77 -28.71 -24.51
CA ARG A 15 -7.67 -27.53 -24.57
C ARG A 15 -8.60 -27.41 -23.35
N ARG A 16 -8.79 -28.48 -22.56
CA ARG A 16 -9.46 -28.42 -21.24
C ARG A 16 -8.56 -27.87 -20.13
N ARG A 17 -7.37 -27.34 -20.45
CA ARG A 17 -6.63 -26.47 -19.52
C ARG A 17 -7.47 -25.22 -19.25
N VAL A 18 -8.37 -25.34 -18.27
CA VAL A 18 -9.20 -24.26 -17.74
C VAL A 18 -8.34 -23.03 -17.59
N HIS A 19 -8.55 -22.04 -18.45
CA HIS A 19 -7.79 -20.80 -18.38
C HIS A 19 -7.92 -20.26 -16.96
N LYS A 20 -6.78 -19.96 -16.33
CA LYS A 20 -6.75 -19.45 -14.96
C LYS A 20 -7.56 -18.14 -14.93
N ALA A 21 -8.65 -18.13 -14.17
CA ALA A 21 -9.52 -16.96 -14.07
C ALA A 21 -8.70 -15.71 -13.73
N SER A 22 -8.81 -14.66 -14.55
CA SER A 22 -8.02 -13.44 -14.43
C SER A 22 -8.92 -12.24 -14.16
N THR A 23 -8.62 -11.49 -13.10
CA THR A 23 -9.37 -10.26 -12.78
C THR A 23 -9.22 -9.20 -13.88
N VAL A 24 -8.06 -9.14 -14.53
CA VAL A 24 -7.79 -8.17 -15.62
C VAL A 24 -8.58 -8.56 -16.86
N HIS A 25 -8.54 -9.83 -17.26
CA HIS A 25 -9.31 -10.31 -18.42
C HIS A 25 -10.81 -10.12 -18.19
N GLY A 26 -11.33 -10.55 -17.04
CA GLY A 26 -12.75 -10.35 -16.71
C GLY A 26 -13.19 -8.87 -16.72
N TRP A 27 -12.32 -7.94 -16.30
CA TRP A 27 -12.59 -6.50 -16.38
C TRP A 27 -12.63 -5.99 -17.82
N VAL A 28 -11.65 -6.37 -18.65
CA VAL A 28 -11.61 -6.01 -20.08
C VAL A 28 -12.83 -6.57 -20.82
N THR A 29 -13.17 -7.83 -20.57
CA THR A 29 -14.36 -8.49 -21.15
C THR A 29 -15.65 -7.82 -20.72
N LYS A 30 -15.75 -7.40 -19.45
CA LYS A 30 -16.89 -6.60 -18.95
C LYS A 30 -17.00 -5.27 -19.70
N MET A 31 -15.90 -4.54 -19.85
CA MET A 31 -15.87 -3.26 -20.57
C MET A 31 -16.26 -3.46 -22.04
N ARG A 32 -15.72 -4.48 -22.71
CA ARG A 32 -16.08 -4.82 -24.10
C ARG A 32 -17.57 -5.13 -24.25
N GLY A 33 -18.14 -5.94 -23.36
CA GLY A 33 -19.59 -6.22 -23.36
C GLY A 33 -20.43 -4.96 -23.15
N THR A 34 -19.95 -4.03 -22.32
CA THR A 34 -20.65 -2.75 -22.07
C THR A 34 -20.60 -1.84 -23.29
N LEU A 35 -19.44 -1.74 -23.96
CA LEU A 35 -19.27 -0.90 -25.15
C LEU A 35 -20.03 -1.45 -26.38
N LEU A 36 -20.13 -2.77 -26.51
CA LEU A 36 -20.84 -3.43 -27.61
C LEU A 36 -22.32 -3.70 -27.33
N GLY A 37 -22.85 -3.32 -26.15
CA GLY A 37 -24.23 -3.65 -25.75
C GLY A 37 -24.51 -5.15 -25.54
N SER A 38 -23.47 -6.00 -25.51
CA SER A 38 -23.59 -7.45 -25.33
C SER A 38 -23.58 -7.83 -23.85
N GLU A 39 -24.76 -8.04 -23.28
CA GLU A 39 -24.93 -8.40 -21.87
C GLU A 39 -24.36 -9.78 -21.53
N SER A 40 -24.40 -10.73 -22.47
CA SER A 40 -23.79 -12.06 -22.29
C SER A 40 -22.27 -11.96 -22.07
N THR A 41 -21.59 -11.15 -22.89
CA THR A 41 -20.15 -10.88 -22.76
C THR A 41 -19.86 -10.17 -21.44
N ARG A 42 -20.67 -9.18 -21.06
CA ARG A 42 -20.53 -8.45 -19.81
C ARG A 42 -20.63 -9.38 -18.59
N ARG A 43 -21.64 -10.26 -18.57
CA ARG A 43 -21.86 -11.25 -17.50
C ARG A 43 -20.71 -12.26 -17.40
N ARG A 44 -20.16 -12.70 -18.54
CA ARG A 44 -18.97 -13.59 -18.57
C ARG A 44 -17.79 -12.94 -17.86
N GLY A 45 -17.49 -11.67 -18.16
CA GLY A 45 -16.42 -10.94 -17.48
C GLY A 45 -16.65 -10.78 -15.97
N ILE A 46 -17.90 -10.56 -15.55
CA ILE A 46 -18.26 -10.49 -14.12
C ILE A 46 -18.06 -11.83 -13.42
N ARG A 47 -18.49 -12.94 -14.05
CA ARG A 47 -18.33 -14.29 -13.51
C ARG A 47 -16.86 -14.63 -13.29
N GLU A 48 -16.03 -14.36 -14.28
CA GLU A 48 -14.58 -14.60 -14.20
C GLU A 48 -13.92 -13.78 -13.07
N MET A 49 -14.33 -12.52 -12.88
CA MET A 49 -13.86 -11.72 -11.75
C MET A 49 -14.30 -12.29 -10.39
N LYS A 50 -15.50 -12.89 -10.29
CA LYS A 50 -15.97 -13.56 -9.07
C LYS A 50 -15.16 -14.82 -8.79
N GLU A 51 -14.93 -15.65 -9.80
CA GLU A 51 -14.10 -16.85 -9.69
C GLU A 51 -12.66 -16.51 -9.28
N ALA A 52 -12.05 -15.49 -9.89
CA ALA A 52 -10.73 -15.02 -9.51
C ALA A 52 -10.66 -14.53 -8.06
N ARG A 53 -11.73 -13.91 -7.53
CA ARG A 53 -11.83 -13.52 -6.11
C ARG A 53 -11.97 -14.73 -5.20
N ALA A 54 -12.79 -15.71 -5.58
CA ALA A 54 -12.95 -16.95 -4.82
C ALA A 54 -11.62 -17.71 -4.72
N ILE A 55 -10.87 -17.84 -5.81
CA ILE A 55 -9.54 -18.47 -5.81
C ILE A 55 -8.56 -17.74 -4.88
N ARG A 56 -8.56 -16.39 -4.89
CA ARG A 56 -7.69 -15.60 -3.98
C ARG A 56 -8.08 -15.74 -2.53
N ARG A 57 -9.39 -15.85 -2.24
CA ARG A 57 -9.90 -16.08 -0.88
C ARG A 57 -9.47 -17.47 -0.40
N TYR A 58 -9.69 -18.49 -1.21
CA TYR A 58 -9.27 -19.86 -0.92
C TYR A 58 -7.76 -19.95 -0.64
N LYS A 59 -6.92 -19.33 -1.49
CA LYS A 59 -5.47 -19.25 -1.29
C LYS A 59 -5.05 -18.50 -0.02
N ARG A 60 -5.86 -17.57 0.45
CA ARG A 60 -5.61 -16.82 1.69
C ARG A 60 -5.95 -17.65 2.91
N GLU A 61 -7.04 -18.42 2.83
CA GLU A 61 -7.54 -19.27 3.93
C GLU A 61 -6.70 -20.54 4.08
N HIS A 62 -6.10 -21.05 3.00
CA HIS A 62 -5.32 -22.31 3.00
C HIS A 62 -3.86 -22.11 2.55
N PRO A 63 -3.04 -21.29 3.24
CA PRO A 63 -1.68 -21.01 2.80
C PRO A 63 -0.80 -22.28 2.75
N GLU A 64 -1.01 -23.24 3.65
CA GLU A 64 -0.30 -24.53 3.71
C GLU A 64 -0.48 -25.37 2.44
N ALA A 65 -1.68 -25.42 1.86
CA ALA A 65 -1.94 -26.16 0.61
C ALA A 65 -1.17 -25.60 -0.59
N PHE A 66 -0.71 -24.34 -0.52
CA PHE A 66 0.03 -23.67 -1.58
C PHE A 66 1.51 -23.41 -1.24
N ARG A 67 2.02 -23.84 -0.07
CA ARG A 67 3.43 -23.67 0.33
C ARG A 67 4.38 -24.67 -0.35
N ASN A 68 3.91 -25.86 -0.73
CA ASN A 68 4.77 -26.95 -1.23
C ASN A 68 5.00 -26.93 -2.75
N GLY A 69 4.25 -26.12 -3.50
CA GLY A 69 4.47 -25.93 -4.94
C GLY A 69 5.36 -24.72 -5.18
N GLY A 70 6.68 -24.88 -5.04
CA GLY A 70 7.66 -23.82 -5.20
C GLY A 70 7.39 -22.93 -6.42
N THR A 71 7.05 -21.66 -6.20
CA THR A 71 7.07 -20.64 -7.26
C THR A 71 7.16 -19.23 -6.68
N ILE A 72 8.36 -18.64 -6.80
CA ILE A 72 8.60 -17.35 -7.47
C ILE A 72 7.50 -16.29 -7.27
N LEU A 73 7.30 -15.82 -6.04
CA LEU A 73 6.56 -14.57 -5.75
C LEU A 73 7.45 -13.55 -5.02
N TRP A 74 8.72 -13.46 -5.43
CA TRP A 74 9.64 -12.40 -5.02
C TRP A 74 9.52 -11.10 -5.84
N ILE A 75 8.73 -11.07 -6.93
CA ILE A 75 8.68 -9.92 -7.86
C ILE A 75 7.70 -8.81 -7.44
N PHE A 76 6.92 -9.02 -6.39
CA PHE A 76 6.34 -7.87 -5.67
C PHE A 76 7.09 -7.73 -4.36
N PRO A 77 7.99 -6.74 -4.21
CA PRO A 77 8.44 -6.36 -2.89
C PRO A 77 7.16 -5.97 -2.16
N ARG A 78 6.73 -6.85 -1.26
CA ARG A 78 5.74 -6.57 -0.24
C ARG A 78 6.27 -5.30 0.40
N ARG A 79 5.71 -4.15 -0.01
CA ARG A 79 6.15 -2.82 0.38
C ARG A 79 5.97 -2.77 1.88
N SER A 80 7.04 -3.16 2.54
CA SER A 80 7.17 -3.26 3.97
C SER A 80 6.85 -1.89 4.49
N THR A 81 5.68 -1.77 5.09
CA THR A 81 5.34 -0.64 5.95
C THR A 81 6.07 -0.78 7.28
N ARG A 82 7.37 -1.13 7.29
CA ARG A 82 8.31 -0.65 8.31
C ARG A 82 8.49 0.85 7.99
N ARG A 83 7.99 1.86 8.71
CA ARG A 83 7.63 2.02 10.12
C ARG A 83 8.58 1.29 11.08
N GLY A 84 9.87 1.59 10.95
CA GLY A 84 10.69 2.03 12.08
C GLY A 84 11.24 3.39 11.65
N HIS A 85 10.91 4.53 12.27
CA HIS A 85 11.41 4.95 13.57
C HIS A 85 12.92 4.72 13.71
N HIS A 86 13.70 5.52 12.97
CA HIS A 86 15.02 5.93 13.43
C HIS A 86 15.00 7.41 13.73
N HIS A 87 15.55 7.69 14.90
CA HIS A 87 15.53 8.93 15.63
C HIS A 87 16.45 9.94 14.94
N HIS A 88 15.93 11.15 14.71
CA HIS A 88 16.77 12.33 14.61
C HIS A 88 17.37 12.58 15.99
N GLY A 89 18.61 12.13 16.21
CA GLY A 89 19.47 12.69 17.23
C GLY A 89 19.95 14.06 16.75
N HIS A 90 19.31 15.11 17.26
CA HIS A 90 19.85 16.46 17.20
C HIS A 90 20.92 16.55 18.30
N HIS A 91 22.20 16.61 17.91
CA HIS A 91 23.21 17.24 18.75
C HIS A 91 23.57 18.60 18.14
N HIS A 92 23.33 19.63 18.95
CA HIS A 92 23.83 20.97 18.73
C HIS A 92 25.34 20.94 18.91
N HIS A 93 26.12 21.27 17.88
CA HIS A 93 27.46 21.81 18.07
C HIS A 93 27.66 22.98 17.13
N ALA A 94 28.01 24.12 17.74
CA ALA A 94 28.44 25.34 17.10
C ALA A 94 29.72 25.12 16.28
N PRO A 95 30.06 26.02 15.34
CA PRO A 95 31.24 25.86 14.49
C PRO A 95 32.49 26.39 15.21
N SER A 96 33.49 25.54 15.42
CA SER A 96 34.84 25.99 15.72
C SER A 96 35.88 25.01 15.16
N HIS A 97 36.64 25.52 14.19
CA HIS A 97 38.05 25.27 13.87
C HIS A 97 38.66 23.85 13.82
N SER A 98 39.21 23.56 12.63
CA SER A 98 40.44 22.82 12.30
C SER A 98 40.90 21.68 13.21
N HIS A 99 41.07 20.47 12.65
CA HIS A 99 42.38 19.84 12.47
C HIS A 99 42.24 18.53 11.66
N SER A 100 43.13 18.39 10.69
CA SER A 100 43.50 17.17 9.99
C SER A 100 44.01 16.11 10.96
N HIS A 101 43.46 14.88 10.96
CA HIS A 101 44.24 13.68 11.24
C HIS A 101 43.57 12.43 10.64
N SER A 102 44.33 11.78 9.77
CA SER A 102 44.22 10.39 9.33
C SER A 102 44.28 9.43 10.52
N HIS A 103 43.36 8.48 10.64
CA HIS A 103 43.66 7.15 11.19
C HIS A 103 42.70 6.09 10.65
N SER A 104 43.31 5.14 9.95
CA SER A 104 42.85 3.80 9.65
C SER A 104 42.72 2.96 10.92
N HIS A 105 41.57 2.33 11.17
CA HIS A 105 41.52 1.10 11.95
C HIS A 105 40.41 0.16 11.45
N SER A 106 40.90 -0.95 10.91
CA SER A 106 40.24 -2.22 10.67
C SER A 106 39.85 -2.89 11.99
N HIS A 107 38.57 -3.25 12.16
CA HIS A 107 38.17 -4.39 13.01
C HIS A 107 36.98 -5.12 12.40
N SER A 108 37.28 -6.32 11.90
CA SER A 108 36.40 -7.46 11.76
C SER A 108 35.91 -7.92 13.14
N ARG A 109 34.63 -8.33 13.26
CA ARG A 109 34.17 -9.57 13.94
C ARG A 109 32.66 -9.62 14.20
N SER A 110 32.07 -10.69 13.67
CA SER A 110 31.15 -11.62 14.35
C SER A 110 29.65 -11.33 14.44
N HIS A 111 28.91 -12.29 13.86
CA HIS A 111 27.52 -12.67 14.06
C HIS A 111 27.06 -12.70 15.53
N SER A 112 25.79 -12.33 15.77
CA SER A 112 24.96 -13.14 16.67
C SER A 112 23.46 -12.95 16.38
N HIS A 113 22.77 -14.07 16.51
CA HIS A 113 21.36 -14.32 16.22
C HIS A 113 20.49 -13.87 17.40
N HIS A 114 19.48 -13.05 17.17
CA HIS A 114 18.31 -12.99 18.06
C HIS A 114 17.03 -12.82 17.23
N ARG A 115 16.51 -13.96 16.75
CA ARG A 115 15.10 -14.11 16.37
C ARG A 115 14.29 -14.25 17.66
N HIS A 116 13.85 -13.14 18.25
CA HIS A 116 12.82 -13.19 19.27
C HIS A 116 11.44 -13.13 18.62
N HIS A 117 10.66 -14.15 18.97
CA HIS A 117 9.23 -14.26 18.79
C HIS A 117 8.52 -12.96 19.22
N HIS A 118 7.77 -12.36 18.30
CA HIS A 118 6.65 -11.49 18.65
C HIS A 118 5.35 -12.18 18.22
N GLU A 119 5.01 -13.26 18.92
CA GLU A 119 3.61 -13.61 19.17
C GLU A 119 3.12 -12.66 20.26
N HIS A 120 2.63 -11.48 19.86
CA HIS A 120 1.82 -10.66 20.75
C HIS A 120 0.82 -9.85 19.93
N ASP A 121 -0.44 -10.15 20.22
CA ASP A 121 -1.59 -9.23 20.20
C ASP A 121 -2.29 -8.86 18.89
N ASP A 122 -3.00 -9.83 18.30
CA ASP A 122 -4.25 -9.54 17.57
C ASP A 122 -5.46 -9.35 18.52
N ARG A 123 -5.33 -9.59 19.84
CA ARG A 123 -6.41 -9.36 20.82
C ARG A 123 -6.58 -7.88 21.23
N TYR A 124 -5.68 -6.99 20.82
CA TYR A 124 -5.77 -5.56 21.15
C TYR A 124 -6.59 -4.73 20.15
N ARG A 125 -7.18 -5.36 19.13
CA ARG A 125 -7.94 -4.64 18.09
C ARG A 125 -9.43 -4.49 18.40
N GLU A 126 -9.96 -5.26 19.36
CA GLU A 126 -11.39 -5.30 19.64
C GLU A 126 -11.81 -4.45 20.86
N ARG A 127 -10.86 -4.06 21.73
CA ARG A 127 -11.15 -3.29 22.97
C ARG A 127 -11.07 -1.76 22.86
N HIS A 128 -10.74 -1.21 21.69
CA HIS A 128 -10.63 0.26 21.48
C HIS A 128 -11.80 0.88 20.69
N SER A 129 -12.94 0.19 20.60
CA SER A 129 -14.19 0.77 20.08
C SER A 129 -14.95 1.61 21.11
N GLY A 130 -14.54 1.62 22.38
CA GLY A 130 -15.17 2.40 23.45
C GLY A 130 -14.38 3.64 23.86
N ARG A 131 -14.90 4.83 23.51
CA ARG A 131 -14.67 6.11 24.23
C ARG A 131 -13.25 6.70 24.27
N HIS A 132 -12.65 7.00 23.12
CA HIS A 132 -11.74 8.15 23.02
C HIS A 132 -12.33 9.21 22.06
N PRO A 133 -13.00 10.27 22.58
CA PRO A 133 -13.57 11.34 21.76
C PRO A 133 -12.54 12.26 21.07
N PHE A 134 -11.24 12.13 21.34
CA PHE A 134 -10.32 13.26 21.14
C PHE A 134 -9.54 13.30 19.82
N LEU A 135 -9.66 12.31 18.92
CA LEU A 135 -8.83 12.31 17.70
C LEU A 135 -9.57 11.84 16.44
N HIS A 136 -10.90 12.01 16.40
CA HIS A 136 -11.64 11.86 15.15
C HIS A 136 -11.42 13.12 14.30
N PHE A 137 -10.42 13.08 13.42
CA PHE A 137 -10.15 14.17 12.48
C PHE A 137 -11.31 14.27 11.47
N HIS A 138 -12.32 15.09 11.77
CA HIS A 138 -13.46 15.37 10.89
C HIS A 138 -13.07 16.03 9.55
N HIS A 139 -11.78 16.31 9.33
CA HIS A 139 -11.27 17.02 8.15
C HIS A 139 -10.25 16.15 7.40
N ARG A 140 -10.66 14.95 7.01
CA ARG A 140 -10.20 14.41 5.73
C ARG A 140 -11.07 15.02 4.64
N VAL A 141 -10.92 16.32 4.40
CA VAL A 141 -11.40 16.92 3.16
C VAL A 141 -10.78 16.07 2.07
N ARG A 142 -11.60 15.31 1.35
CA ARG A 142 -11.12 14.51 0.23
C ARG A 142 -10.50 15.53 -0.72
N PRO A 143 -9.18 15.52 -0.90
CA PRO A 143 -8.53 16.57 -1.67
C PRO A 143 -9.18 16.64 -3.05
N HIS A 144 -9.67 17.83 -3.40
CA HIS A 144 -10.28 18.07 -4.69
C HIS A 144 -9.24 17.81 -5.78
N HIS A 145 -9.41 16.70 -6.49
CA HIS A 145 -8.74 16.32 -7.74
C HIS A 145 -7.20 16.42 -7.76
N HIS A 146 -6.53 15.27 -7.55
CA HIS A 146 -5.08 15.12 -7.62
C HIS A 146 -4.42 15.33 -9.01
N GLY A 147 -5.14 15.83 -10.02
CA GLY A 147 -4.64 15.96 -11.41
C GLY A 147 -4.36 14.64 -12.13
N VAL A 148 -4.48 13.49 -11.46
CA VAL A 148 -4.18 12.16 -12.03
C VAL A 148 -5.12 11.83 -13.19
N GLY A 149 -6.43 12.07 -13.01
CA GLY A 149 -7.42 11.85 -14.07
C GLY A 149 -7.15 12.73 -15.30
N THR A 150 -6.86 14.02 -15.07
CA THR A 150 -6.54 14.99 -16.13
C THR A 150 -5.27 14.58 -16.90
N PHE A 151 -4.24 14.12 -16.19
CA PHE A 151 -3.00 13.63 -16.79
C PHE A 151 -3.23 12.36 -17.63
N LEU A 152 -3.96 11.39 -17.09
CA LEU A 152 -4.29 10.15 -17.79
C LEU A 152 -5.16 10.42 -19.04
N ALA A 153 -6.13 11.34 -18.94
CA ALA A 153 -6.88 11.79 -20.10
C ALA A 153 -5.96 12.38 -21.17
N GLY A 154 -5.00 13.23 -20.79
CA GLY A 154 -4.01 13.75 -21.73
C GLY A 154 -3.15 12.66 -22.39
N LEU A 155 -2.82 11.57 -21.67
CA LEU A 155 -2.13 10.40 -22.25
C LEU A 155 -3.02 9.65 -23.24
N LEU A 156 -4.25 9.33 -22.86
CA LEU A 156 -5.17 8.56 -23.69
C LEU A 156 -5.56 9.29 -24.98
N PHE A 157 -5.75 10.61 -24.91
CA PHE A 157 -6.16 11.42 -26.07
C PHE A 157 -4.98 12.08 -26.82
N GLY A 158 -3.73 11.83 -26.43
CA GLY A 158 -2.56 12.47 -27.03
C GLY A 158 -2.44 14.00 -26.81
N LYS A 159 -3.35 14.62 -26.05
CA LYS A 159 -3.41 16.08 -25.85
C LYS A 159 -2.34 16.58 -24.86
N ARG A 160 -1.32 17.28 -25.36
CA ARG A 160 -0.20 17.82 -24.54
C ARG A 160 -0.67 18.80 -23.46
N THR A 161 -1.63 19.67 -23.77
CA THR A 161 -2.19 20.66 -22.84
C THR A 161 -2.82 20.00 -21.60
N LEU A 162 -3.53 18.88 -21.77
CA LEU A 162 -4.10 18.11 -20.65
C LEU A 162 -3.03 17.42 -19.81
N LYS A 163 -1.95 16.92 -20.44
CA LYS A 163 -0.81 16.34 -19.71
C LYS A 163 -0.16 17.40 -18.81
N GLU A 164 0.11 18.58 -19.34
CA GLU A 164 0.72 19.70 -18.61
C GLU A 164 -0.19 20.19 -17.48
N LYS A 165 -1.50 20.37 -17.75
CA LYS A 165 -2.50 20.69 -16.72
C LYS A 165 -2.54 19.65 -15.60
N GLY A 166 -2.49 18.36 -15.95
CA GLY A 166 -2.45 17.28 -14.96
C GLY A 166 -1.18 17.29 -14.09
N ARG A 167 -0.01 17.62 -14.68
CA ARG A 167 1.25 17.79 -13.93
C ARG A 167 1.18 18.99 -12.98
N TYR A 168 0.66 20.12 -13.44
CA TYR A 168 0.46 21.32 -12.63
C TYR A 168 -0.43 21.04 -11.42
N LEU A 169 -1.61 20.43 -11.63
CA LEU A 169 -2.53 20.07 -10.55
C LEU A 169 -1.90 19.09 -9.55
N ARG A 170 -1.08 18.14 -10.01
CA ARG A 170 -0.31 17.24 -9.13
C ARG A 170 0.70 17.99 -8.26
N ALA A 171 1.41 18.96 -8.83
CA ALA A 171 2.37 19.78 -8.10
C ALA A 171 1.66 20.65 -7.04
N LEU A 172 0.54 21.28 -7.41
CA LEU A 172 -0.30 22.05 -6.51
C LEU A 172 -0.79 21.19 -5.33
N ALA A 173 -1.39 20.03 -5.61
CA ALA A 173 -1.86 19.10 -4.59
C ALA A 173 -0.74 18.51 -3.72
N ARG A 174 0.51 18.45 -4.21
CA ARG A 174 1.67 18.08 -3.40
C ARG A 174 2.05 19.21 -2.45
N LYS A 175 2.09 20.47 -2.92
CA LYS A 175 2.38 21.66 -2.12
C LYS A 175 1.33 21.85 -1.02
N GLU A 176 0.05 21.69 -1.35
CA GLU A 176 -1.05 21.75 -0.38
C GLU A 176 -0.94 20.67 0.71
N ARG A 177 -0.74 19.39 0.32
CA ARG A 177 -0.52 18.31 1.28
C ARG A 177 0.70 18.54 2.18
N HIS A 178 1.74 19.19 1.65
CA HIS A 178 2.90 19.54 2.45
C HIS A 178 2.56 20.64 3.48
N LYS A 179 1.88 21.72 3.06
CA LYS A 179 1.38 22.76 3.98
C LYS A 179 0.47 22.17 5.06
N GLU A 180 -0.45 21.28 4.68
CA GLU A 180 -1.37 20.62 5.61
C GLU A 180 -0.64 19.73 6.62
N ARG A 181 0.38 18.97 6.20
CA ARG A 181 1.25 18.22 7.13
C ARG A 181 1.97 19.14 8.11
N HIS A 182 2.45 20.30 7.65
CA HIS A 182 3.07 21.29 8.51
C HIS A 182 2.09 21.87 9.53
N LYS A 183 0.88 22.25 9.10
CA LYS A 183 -0.20 22.71 10.01
C LYS A 183 -0.49 21.67 11.08
N ARG A 184 -0.68 20.41 10.69
CA ARG A 184 -0.93 19.30 11.64
C ARG A 184 0.23 19.07 12.60
N ARG A 185 1.47 19.22 12.13
CA ARG A 185 2.65 19.09 13.01
C ARG A 185 2.70 20.23 14.03
N ARG A 186 2.32 21.46 13.65
CA ARG A 186 2.18 22.59 14.59
C ARG A 186 1.04 22.36 15.57
N GLN A 187 -0.14 21.98 15.07
CA GLN A 187 -1.30 21.67 15.91
C GLN A 187 -0.99 20.62 16.97
N ARG A 188 -0.35 19.50 16.60
CA ARG A 188 0.07 18.47 17.57
C ARG A 188 1.04 18.98 18.63
N ARG A 189 1.87 19.99 18.32
CA ARG A 189 2.77 20.60 19.30
C ARG A 189 1.98 21.45 20.30
N TYR A 190 0.99 22.22 19.82
CA TYR A 190 0.08 22.97 20.69
C TYR A 190 -0.75 22.03 21.55
N GLU A 191 -1.41 21.03 20.96
CA GLU A 191 -2.19 20.02 21.70
C GLU A 191 -1.32 19.31 22.76
N ALA A 192 -0.08 18.94 22.42
CA ALA A 192 0.83 18.34 23.39
C ALA A 192 1.23 19.30 24.51
N HIS A 193 1.36 20.60 24.21
CA HIS A 193 1.63 21.63 25.21
C HIS A 193 0.42 21.84 26.13
N ASP A 194 -0.78 21.90 25.57
CA ASP A 194 -2.04 22.03 26.31
C ASP A 194 -2.28 20.82 27.21
N LEU A 195 -1.99 19.60 26.72
CA LEU A 195 -2.05 18.39 27.54
C LEU A 195 -1.05 18.41 28.71
N LYS A 196 0.15 18.96 28.50
CA LYS A 196 1.13 19.13 29.60
C LYS A 196 0.63 20.13 30.64
N ARG A 197 0.07 21.26 30.20
CA ARG A 197 -0.50 22.29 31.08
C ARG A 197 -1.68 21.74 31.88
N PHE A 198 -2.60 21.04 31.21
CA PHE A 198 -3.73 20.40 31.86
C PHE A 198 -3.27 19.42 32.95
N ARG A 199 -2.23 18.62 32.66
CA ARG A 199 -1.62 17.68 33.61
C ARG A 199 -0.96 18.36 34.82
N SER A 200 -0.35 19.53 34.65
CA SER A 200 0.21 20.28 35.79
C SER A 200 -0.88 20.89 36.68
N GLU A 201 -1.99 21.33 36.10
CA GLU A 201 -3.08 21.99 36.83
C GLU A 201 -3.97 21.00 37.60
N HIS A 202 -4.23 19.81 37.06
CA HIS A 202 -5.22 18.87 37.61
C HIS A 202 -4.60 17.64 38.29
N GLY A 203 -3.27 17.63 38.50
CA GLY A 203 -2.55 16.41 38.85
C GLY A 203 -2.59 15.37 37.73
N SER A 204 -1.99 14.20 37.93
CA SER A 204 -2.03 13.11 36.93
C SER A 204 -3.14 12.11 37.30
N PRO A 205 -4.30 12.07 36.61
CA PRO A 205 -5.43 11.21 37.00
C PRO A 205 -5.15 9.70 36.91
N TRP A 206 -4.03 9.31 36.31
CA TRP A 206 -3.78 7.93 35.84
C TRP A 206 -2.90 7.10 36.78
N TRP A 207 -2.41 7.68 37.90
CA TRP A 207 -1.49 7.00 38.82
C TRP A 207 -2.15 6.53 40.14
N HIS A 208 -3.43 6.83 40.36
CA HIS A 208 -4.21 6.24 41.45
C HIS A 208 -5.03 5.07 40.89
N ARG A 209 -4.39 3.91 40.74
CA ARG A 209 -5.06 2.62 40.56
C ARG A 209 -4.33 1.55 41.34
#